data_AF-A0A350ASJ0-F1
#
_entry.id   AF-A0A350ASJ0-F1
#
_cell.length_a   1.000
_cell.length_b   1.000
_cell.length_c   1.000
_cell.angle_alpha   90.00
_cell.angle_beta   90.00
_cell.angle_gamma   90.00
#
_symmetry.space_group_name_H-M   'P 1'
#
loop_
_entity.id
_entity.type
_entity.pdbx_description
1 polymer ?
#
loop_
_entity_poly.entity_id
_entity_poly.type
_entity_poly.pdbx_seq_one_letter_code
_entity_poly.pdbx_strand_id
1 'polypeptide(L)'
;MQNKTKKGFTLVEIMIVVVIIGLLAAMAIPAFQKVRQTSQEKTVVNNLRQLASGADQYFLEAGLSSVTSAILVGSGSTFYVKQFKPVAKETYPTTVNNTDTSLEIGNASLGMVRTISIQF
;
A
#
# COMPACT_ATOMS: atom_id res chain seq x y z
N MET A 1 -32.09 36.75 39.01
CA MET A 1 -31.68 35.46 38.40
C MET A 1 -32.03 35.52 36.93
N GLN A 2 -31.07 35.76 36.03
CA GLN A 2 -31.33 35.90 34.59
C GLN A 2 -31.56 34.51 33.97
N ASN A 3 -32.78 34.25 33.55
CA ASN A 3 -33.17 32.98 32.94
C ASN A 3 -32.74 32.97 31.47
N LYS A 4 -31.60 32.33 31.16
CA LYS A 4 -31.17 32.13 29.76
C LYS A 4 -32.11 31.11 29.11
N THR A 5 -32.98 31.57 28.22
CA THR A 5 -33.79 30.69 27.38
C THR A 5 -32.86 29.81 26.54
N LYS A 6 -32.89 28.50 26.77
CA LYS A 6 -32.17 27.55 25.92
C LYS A 6 -32.89 27.48 24.58
N LYS A 7 -32.26 27.99 23.52
CA LYS A 7 -32.72 27.77 22.13
C LYS A 7 -32.49 26.30 21.79
N GLY A 8 -33.56 25.57 21.45
CA GLY A 8 -33.48 24.21 20.93
C GLY A 8 -33.23 24.22 19.42
N PHE A 9 -32.63 23.13 18.91
CA PHE A 9 -32.51 22.88 17.47
C PHE A 9 -33.88 22.64 16.85
N THR A 10 -34.14 23.22 15.68
CA THR A 10 -35.33 22.92 14.89
C THR A 10 -35.13 21.62 14.09
N LEU A 11 -36.22 20.89 13.85
CA LEU A 11 -36.18 19.69 12.99
C LEU A 11 -35.72 20.02 11.56
N VAL A 12 -36.05 21.22 11.08
CA VAL A 12 -35.67 21.70 9.75
C VAL A 12 -34.16 21.90 9.63
N GLU A 13 -33.51 22.46 10.66
CA GLU A 13 -32.05 22.59 10.71
C GLU A 13 -31.35 21.24 10.65
N ILE A 14 -31.87 20.22 11.34
CA ILE A 14 -31.29 18.88 11.26
C ILE A 14 -31.52 18.26 9.88
N MET A 15 -32.71 18.42 9.30
CA MET A 15 -33.07 17.84 7.99
C MET A 15 -32.14 18.32 6.87
N ILE A 16 -31.88 19.63 6.75
CA ILE A 16 -31.00 20.14 5.70
C ILE A 16 -29.55 19.68 5.87
N VAL A 17 -29.09 19.55 7.12
CA VAL A 17 -27.72 19.11 7.43
C VAL A 17 -27.48 17.68 6.98
N VAL A 18 -28.38 16.74 7.29
CA VAL A 18 -28.21 15.34 6.83
C VAL A 18 -28.30 15.20 5.32
N VAL A 19 -29.12 16.03 4.65
CA VAL A 19 -29.19 16.04 3.17
C VAL A 19 -27.86 16.48 2.56
N ILE A 20 -27.27 17.56 3.05
CA ILE A 20 -25.98 18.05 2.54
C ILE A 20 -24.85 17.05 2.84
N ILE A 21 -24.80 16.51 4.07
CA ILE A 21 -23.80 15.48 4.43
C ILE A 21 -23.96 14.23 3.57
N GLY A 22 -25.20 13.81 3.30
CA GLY A 22 -25.51 12.67 2.44
C GLY A 22 -25.00 12.86 1.01
N LEU A 23 -25.21 14.04 0.43
CA LEU A 23 -24.70 14.39 -0.90
C LEU A 23 -23.16 14.38 -0.95
N LEU A 24 -22.52 15.00 0.05
CA LEU A 24 -21.05 15.02 0.13
C LEU A 24 -20.47 13.62 0.31
N ALA A 25 -21.08 12.80 1.19
CA ALA A 25 -20.63 11.43 1.44
C ALA A 25 -20.78 10.54 0.19
N ALA A 26 -21.86 10.69 -0.57
CA ALA A 26 -22.10 9.93 -1.79
C ALA A 26 -21.00 10.14 -2.85
N MET A 27 -20.45 11.36 -2.97
CA MET A 27 -19.31 11.64 -3.85
C MET A 27 -17.96 11.28 -3.21
N ALA A 28 -17.81 11.48 -1.90
CA ALA A 28 -16.54 11.29 -1.20
C ALA A 28 -16.13 9.81 -1.07
N ILE A 29 -17.07 8.91 -0.81
CA ILE A 29 -16.79 7.47 -0.61
C ILE A 29 -16.11 6.81 -1.82
N PRO A 30 -16.64 6.89 -3.05
CA PRO A 30 -16.01 6.26 -4.21
C PRO A 30 -14.66 6.91 -4.54
N ALA A 31 -14.54 8.24 -4.39
CA ALA A 31 -13.27 8.94 -4.58
C ALA A 31 -12.20 8.46 -3.59
N PHE A 32 -12.57 8.34 -2.30
CA PHE A 32 -11.66 7.86 -1.26
C PHE A 32 -11.22 6.40 -1.50
N GLN A 33 -12.14 5.53 -1.93
CA GLN A 33 -11.81 4.14 -2.28
C GLN A 33 -10.77 4.07 -3.40
N LYS A 34 -10.93 4.87 -4.47
CA LYS A 34 -9.97 4.95 -5.58
C LYS A 34 -8.59 5.45 -5.13
N VAL A 35 -8.56 6.50 -4.30
CA VAL A 35 -7.31 7.06 -3.76
C VAL A 35 -6.58 6.03 -2.88
N ARG A 36 -7.32 5.31 -2.03
CA ARG A 36 -6.78 4.25 -1.19
C ARG A 36 -6.17 3.13 -2.03
N GLN A 37 -6.90 2.64 -3.04
CA GLN A 37 -6.41 1.61 -3.93
C GLN A 37 -5.13 2.05 -4.66
N THR A 38 -5.12 3.25 -5.23
CA THR A 38 -3.93 3.79 -5.91
C THR A 38 -2.73 3.93 -4.96
N SER A 39 -2.96 4.31 -3.70
CA SER A 39 -1.90 4.40 -2.69
C SER A 39 -1.34 3.03 -2.32
N GLN A 40 -2.21 2.01 -2.19
CA GLN A 40 -1.79 0.62 -1.97
C GLN A 40 -0.96 0.12 -3.15
N GLU A 41 -1.42 0.36 -4.39
CA GLU A 41 -0.70 -0.01 -5.61
C GLU A 41 0.71 0.60 -5.68
N LYS A 42 0.83 1.90 -5.41
CA LYS A 42 2.12 2.59 -5.37
C LYS A 42 3.06 2.01 -4.32
N THR A 43 2.52 1.66 -3.15
CA THR A 43 3.30 1.06 -2.06
C THR A 43 3.85 -0.30 -2.46
N VAL A 44 3.02 -1.16 -3.09
CA VAL A 44 3.46 -2.49 -3.52
C VAL A 44 4.52 -2.42 -4.62
N VAL A 45 4.34 -1.54 -5.62
CA VAL A 45 5.35 -1.30 -6.65
C VAL A 45 6.66 -0.81 -6.02
N ASN A 46 6.59 0.10 -5.03
CA ASN A 46 7.77 0.58 -4.33
C ASN A 46 8.48 -0.51 -3.52
N ASN A 47 7.73 -1.41 -2.89
CA ASN A 47 8.30 -2.56 -2.18
C ASN A 47 8.98 -3.54 -3.14
N LEU A 48 8.40 -3.82 -4.32
CA LEU A 48 9.06 -4.61 -5.36
C LEU A 48 10.37 -3.97 -5.83
N ARG A 49 10.40 -2.63 -5.97
CA ARG A 49 11.64 -1.90 -6.33
C ARG A 49 12.70 -2.00 -5.26
N GLN A 50 12.31 -1.87 -3.98
CA GLN A 50 13.23 -2.08 -2.87
C GLN A 50 13.77 -3.51 -2.85
N LEU A 51 12.92 -4.51 -3.11
CA LEU A 51 13.34 -5.90 -3.21
C LEU A 51 14.37 -6.12 -4.33
N ALA A 52 14.13 -5.57 -5.52
CA ALA A 52 15.07 -5.63 -6.63
C ALA A 52 16.40 -4.96 -6.28
N SER A 53 16.36 -3.76 -5.69
CA SER A 53 17.58 -3.05 -5.28
C SER A 53 18.37 -3.79 -4.21
N GLY A 54 17.70 -4.46 -3.26
CA GLY A 54 18.38 -5.28 -2.26
C GLY A 54 18.98 -6.55 -2.85
N ALA A 55 18.29 -7.17 -3.81
CA ALA A 55 18.81 -8.32 -4.55
C ALA A 55 20.06 -7.96 -5.37
N ASP A 56 20.03 -6.81 -6.05
CA ASP A 56 21.16 -6.28 -6.81
C ASP A 56 22.41 -6.09 -5.93
N GLN A 57 22.25 -5.42 -4.78
CA GLN A 57 23.33 -5.26 -3.79
C GLN A 57 23.90 -6.61 -3.34
N TYR A 58 23.02 -7.59 -3.06
CA TYR A 58 23.47 -8.93 -2.69
C TYR A 58 24.25 -9.63 -3.81
N PHE A 59 23.82 -9.51 -5.07
CA PHE A 59 24.53 -10.11 -6.20
C PHE A 59 25.91 -9.50 -6.41
N LEU A 60 26.03 -8.18 -6.22
CA LEU A 60 27.32 -7.48 -6.27
C LEU A 60 28.27 -7.91 -5.14
N GLU A 61 27.76 -8.15 -3.94
CA GLU A 61 28.57 -8.51 -2.77
C GLU A 61 28.94 -10.00 -2.72
N ALA A 62 27.97 -10.89 -2.96
CA ALA A 62 28.13 -12.33 -2.79
C ALA A 62 28.57 -13.04 -4.09
N GLY A 63 28.42 -12.40 -5.25
CA GLY A 63 28.73 -13.00 -6.56
C GLY A 63 27.83 -14.18 -6.94
N LEU A 64 26.71 -14.37 -6.23
CA LEU A 64 25.71 -15.41 -6.50
C LEU A 64 24.61 -14.87 -7.42
N SER A 65 23.97 -15.76 -8.18
CA SER A 65 22.96 -15.38 -9.17
C SER A 65 21.51 -15.52 -8.69
N SER A 66 21.30 -15.97 -7.45
CA SER A 66 19.97 -16.19 -6.87
C SER A 66 19.99 -15.89 -5.38
N VAL A 67 18.92 -15.28 -4.88
CA VAL A 67 18.76 -14.91 -3.48
C VAL A 67 17.32 -15.13 -3.03
N THR A 68 17.14 -15.58 -1.80
CA THR A 68 15.81 -15.77 -1.22
C THR A 68 15.38 -14.53 -0.43
N SER A 69 14.07 -14.27 -0.40
CA SER A 69 13.50 -13.15 0.35
C SER A 69 13.78 -13.23 1.85
N ALA A 70 14.10 -14.41 2.39
CA ALA A 70 14.48 -14.61 3.78
C ALA A 70 15.83 -13.95 4.15
N ILE A 71 16.72 -13.76 3.17
CA ILE A 71 18.02 -13.09 3.34
C ILE A 71 17.88 -11.59 3.04
N LEU A 72 17.04 -11.23 2.06
CA LEU A 72 16.86 -9.85 1.64
C LEU A 72 16.01 -9.02 2.60
N VAL A 73 14.93 -9.61 3.12
CA VAL A 73 13.86 -8.88 3.82
C VAL A 73 13.76 -9.34 5.26
N GLY A 74 13.93 -8.41 6.19
CA GLY A 74 13.82 -8.73 7.61
C GLY A 74 13.78 -7.51 8.53
N SER A 75 13.85 -7.79 9.83
CA SER A 75 13.87 -6.76 10.87
C SER A 75 15.28 -6.68 11.46
N GLY A 76 15.93 -5.53 11.37
CA GLY A 76 17.30 -5.30 11.83
C GLY A 76 18.20 -4.70 10.76
N SER A 77 19.47 -4.49 11.10
CA SER A 77 20.46 -3.85 10.21
C SER A 77 21.20 -4.82 9.29
N THR A 78 20.96 -6.12 9.42
CA THR A 78 21.64 -7.19 8.65
C THR A 78 20.94 -7.53 7.34
N PHE A 79 19.79 -6.91 7.06
CA PHE A 79 18.98 -7.16 5.87
C PHE A 79 19.11 -5.99 4.89
N TYR A 80 19.12 -6.30 3.60
CA TYR A 80 19.18 -5.31 2.53
C TYR A 80 17.91 -4.48 2.43
N VAL A 81 16.77 -5.05 2.83
CA VAL A 81 15.46 -4.42 2.75
C VAL A 81 14.71 -4.61 4.07
N LYS A 82 14.06 -3.53 4.53
CA LYS A 82 13.21 -3.58 5.71
C LYS A 82 11.99 -4.45 5.47
N GLN A 83 11.52 -5.12 6.51
CA GLN A 83 10.30 -5.93 6.47
C GLN A 83 9.11 -5.13 5.91
N PHE A 84 8.53 -5.64 4.83
CA PHE A 84 7.33 -5.07 4.24
C PHE A 84 6.12 -5.29 5.15
N LYS A 85 5.30 -4.25 5.30
CA LYS A 85 3.97 -4.35 5.91
C LYS A 85 2.95 -4.55 4.79
N PRO A 86 2.27 -5.70 4.70
CA PRO A 86 1.31 -5.94 3.63
C PRO A 86 0.17 -4.92 3.66
N VAL A 87 -0.16 -4.34 2.51
CA VAL A 87 -1.22 -3.31 2.40
C VAL A 87 -2.48 -3.80 1.68
N ALA A 88 -2.38 -4.91 0.96
CA ALA A 88 -3.41 -5.48 0.09
C ALA A 88 -3.43 -7.03 0.07
N LYS A 89 -2.88 -7.69 1.11
CA LYS A 89 -2.68 -9.16 1.16
C LYS A 89 -1.84 -9.68 -0.01
N GLU A 90 -0.87 -8.91 -0.43
CA GLU A 90 0.06 -9.24 -1.50
C GLU A 90 1.11 -10.26 -1.03
N THR A 91 1.51 -11.15 -1.93
CA THR A 91 2.63 -12.08 -1.74
C THR A 91 3.77 -11.67 -2.67
N TYR A 92 4.90 -11.27 -2.08
CA TYR A 92 6.13 -10.93 -2.79
C TYR A 92 6.88 -12.19 -3.23
N PRO A 93 7.71 -12.13 -4.29
CA PRO A 93 8.46 -13.28 -4.75
C PRO A 93 9.43 -13.76 -3.67
N THR A 94 9.49 -15.09 -3.49
CA THR A 94 10.31 -15.74 -2.46
C THR A 94 11.77 -15.91 -2.88
N THR A 95 12.03 -15.82 -4.18
CA THR A 95 13.34 -15.93 -4.80
C THR A 95 13.46 -14.89 -5.89
N VAL A 96 14.63 -14.27 -6.00
CA VAL A 96 14.99 -13.33 -7.05
C VAL A 96 16.29 -13.83 -7.69
N ASN A 97 16.33 -13.89 -9.01
CA ASN A 97 17.50 -14.28 -9.79
C ASN A 97 18.03 -13.09 -10.58
N ASN A 98 19.35 -13.03 -10.79
CA ASN A 98 19.99 -11.97 -11.57
C ASN A 98 19.55 -11.99 -13.06
N THR A 99 19.02 -13.10 -13.55
CA THR A 99 18.45 -13.20 -14.91
C THR A 99 16.99 -12.76 -15.00
N ASP A 100 16.33 -12.47 -13.87
CA ASP A 100 14.93 -12.07 -13.87
C ASP A 100 14.81 -10.68 -14.51
N THR A 101 14.02 -10.58 -15.58
CA THR A 101 13.73 -9.30 -16.25
C THR A 101 12.51 -8.60 -15.64
N SER A 102 11.81 -9.28 -14.74
CA SER A 102 10.64 -8.76 -14.06
C SER A 102 10.41 -9.42 -12.70
N LEU A 103 9.89 -8.65 -11.74
CA LEU A 103 9.35 -9.18 -10.48
C LEU A 103 7.85 -8.96 -10.41
N GLU A 104 7.15 -10.00 -9.96
CA GLU A 104 5.69 -10.02 -9.90
C GLU A 104 5.20 -10.38 -8.49
N ILE A 105 4.03 -9.83 -8.12
CA ILE A 105 3.27 -10.31 -6.96
C ILE A 105 2.40 -11.50 -7.35
N GLY A 106 2.59 -12.64 -6.68
CA GLY A 106 1.97 -13.92 -7.06
C GLY A 106 0.51 -14.09 -6.65
N ASN A 107 0.01 -13.28 -5.71
CA ASN A 107 -1.41 -13.26 -5.33
C ASN A 107 -1.75 -11.92 -4.66
N ALA A 108 -2.75 -11.21 -5.16
CA ALA A 108 -3.33 -10.06 -4.49
C ALA A 108 -4.85 -10.23 -4.47
N SER A 109 -5.43 -10.19 -3.27
CA SER A 109 -6.86 -10.37 -3.01
C SER A 109 -7.79 -9.39 -3.73
N LEU A 110 -7.25 -8.42 -4.48
CA LEU A 110 -7.95 -7.36 -5.20
C LEU A 110 -7.83 -7.47 -6.74
N GLY A 111 -7.36 -8.59 -7.29
CA GLY A 111 -7.08 -8.72 -8.73
C GLY A 111 -5.89 -7.86 -9.18
N MET A 112 -5.08 -7.42 -8.23
CA MET A 112 -3.93 -6.54 -8.44
C MET A 112 -2.70 -7.40 -8.75
N VAL A 113 -2.53 -7.83 -10.00
CA VAL A 113 -1.21 -8.33 -10.46
C VAL A 113 -0.37 -7.11 -10.82
N ARG A 114 0.82 -7.00 -10.23
CA ARG A 114 1.76 -5.91 -10.53
C ARG A 114 3.11 -6.53 -10.84
N THR A 115 3.64 -6.06 -11.96
CA THR A 115 4.93 -6.46 -12.48
C THR A 115 5.78 -5.20 -12.58
N ILE A 116 7.00 -5.27 -12.09
CA ILE A 116 8.01 -4.27 -12.39
C ILE A 116 9.04 -4.88 -13.33
N SER A 117 9.49 -4.10 -14.31
CA SER A 117 10.69 -4.44 -15.08
C SER A 117 11.92 -4.09 -14.27
N ILE A 118 12.90 -4.98 -14.30
CA ILE A 118 14.16 -4.87 -13.57
C ILE A 118 15.32 -5.28 -14.49
N GLN A 119 16.50 -4.73 -14.23
CA GLN A 119 17.77 -5.07 -14.86
C GLN A 119 18.80 -5.06 -13.71
N PHE A 120 19.49 -6.17 -13.52
CA PHE A 120 20.59 -6.31 -12.57
C PHE A 120 21.93 -6.02 -13.24
#